data_AF-A0A1J1LH17-F1
#
_entry.id   AF-A0A1J1LH17-F1
#
_cell.length_a   1.000
_cell.length_b   1.000
_cell.length_c   1.000
_cell.angle_alpha   90.00
_cell.angle_beta   90.00
_cell.angle_gamma   90.00
#
_symmetry.space_group_name_H-M   'P 1'
#
loop_
_entity.id
_entity.type
_entity.pdbx_description
1 polymer ?
#
loop_
_entity_poly.entity_id
_entity_poly.type
_entity_poly.pdbx_seq_one_letter_code
_entity_poly.pdbx_strand_id
1 'polypeptide(L)'
;MPNYNPNTEGLTQSKWVNKPVKVYRLPEPIADDVLAYAHKLDKGENDRSTVELDTAIKMLTQSLTLPANKGGAIKTGIKKALEILAKG
;
A
#
# COMPACT_ATOMS: atom_id res chain seq x y z
N MET A 1 -9.24 19.55 -41.26
CA MET A 1 -8.41 18.54 -40.59
C MET A 1 -9.22 17.26 -40.53
N PRO A 2 -8.70 16.10 -40.96
CA PRO A 2 -9.42 14.84 -40.84
C PRO A 2 -9.59 14.50 -39.37
N ASN A 3 -10.81 14.13 -38.99
CA ASN A 3 -11.20 13.82 -37.62
C ASN A 3 -10.62 12.44 -37.26
N TYR A 4 -9.44 12.40 -36.66
CA TYR A 4 -8.81 11.14 -36.23
C TYR A 4 -9.58 10.58 -35.05
N ASN A 5 -10.35 9.51 -35.29
CA ASN A 5 -10.98 8.72 -34.25
C ASN A 5 -10.09 7.50 -33.98
N PRO A 6 -9.34 7.44 -32.86
CA PRO A 6 -8.49 6.29 -32.57
C PRO A 6 -9.35 5.03 -32.45
N ASN A 7 -8.94 3.95 -33.11
CA ASN A 7 -9.61 2.65 -32.96
C ASN A 7 -9.33 2.11 -31.55
N THR A 8 -10.37 2.04 -30.72
CA THR A 8 -10.31 1.52 -29.35
C THR A 8 -10.86 0.10 -29.23
N GLU A 9 -11.16 -0.58 -30.34
CA GLU A 9 -11.62 -1.96 -30.32
C GLU A 9 -10.57 -2.87 -29.66
N GLY A 10 -10.99 -3.59 -28.62
CA GLY A 10 -10.12 -4.51 -27.85
C GLY A 10 -9.36 -3.87 -26.68
N LEU A 11 -9.43 -2.55 -26.49
CA LEU A 11 -8.88 -1.91 -25.29
C LEU A 11 -9.87 -2.06 -24.13
N THR A 12 -9.47 -2.81 -23.11
CA THR A 12 -10.22 -2.84 -21.84
C THR A 12 -10.10 -1.50 -21.15
N GLN A 13 -11.22 -1.02 -20.61
CA GLN A 13 -11.25 0.24 -19.87
C GLN A 13 -10.29 0.13 -18.68
N SER A 14 -9.36 1.09 -18.56
CA SER A 14 -8.43 1.13 -17.44
C SER A 14 -9.19 1.18 -16.11
N LYS A 15 -8.71 0.42 -15.12
CA LYS A 15 -9.22 0.47 -13.73
C LYS A 15 -9.08 1.86 -13.09
N TRP A 16 -8.25 2.72 -13.67
CA TRP A 16 -7.96 4.05 -13.16
C TRP A 16 -9.09 5.01 -13.50
N VAL A 17 -9.61 5.68 -12.45
CA VAL A 17 -10.66 6.69 -12.59
C VAL A 17 -10.09 7.92 -13.31
N ASN A 18 -10.54 8.15 -14.54
CA ASN A 18 -10.10 9.28 -15.36
C ASN A 18 -10.79 10.59 -14.93
N LYS A 19 -10.32 11.15 -13.81
CA LYS A 19 -10.68 12.49 -13.31
C LYS A 19 -9.60 13.49 -13.70
N PRO A 20 -9.94 14.79 -13.86
CA PRO A 20 -8.93 15.83 -14.07
C PRO A 20 -7.94 15.83 -12.89
N VAL A 21 -6.70 15.44 -13.17
CA VAL A 21 -5.61 15.34 -12.19
C VAL A 21 -4.65 16.51 -12.35
N LYS A 22 -4.09 16.98 -11.24
CA LYS A 22 -3.07 18.03 -11.23
C LYS A 22 -1.76 17.44 -11.75
N VAL A 23 -1.21 18.05 -12.81
CA VAL A 23 0.11 17.66 -13.34
C VAL A 23 1.18 18.13 -12.35
N TYR A 24 1.98 17.19 -11.84
CA TYR A 24 3.12 17.47 -10.95
C TYR A 24 4.42 17.13 -11.67
N ARG A 25 5.42 18.03 -11.61
CA ARG A 25 6.75 17.76 -12.16
C ARG A 25 7.62 17.13 -11.09
N LEU A 26 8.15 15.95 -11.38
CA LEU A 26 9.04 15.22 -10.49
C LEU A 26 10.49 15.55 -10.84
N PRO A 27 11.38 15.69 -9.85
CA PRO A 27 12.82 15.68 -10.07
C PRO A 27 13.25 14.38 -10.78
N GLU A 28 14.13 14.50 -11.77
CA GLU A 28 14.66 13.36 -12.53
C GLU A 28 15.24 12.23 -11.65
N PRO A 29 15.97 12.51 -10.54
CA PRO A 29 16.54 11.44 -9.71
C PRO A 29 15.52 10.51 -9.06
N ILE A 30 14.28 10.95 -8.86
CA ILE A 30 13.24 10.14 -8.20
C ILE A 30 12.22 9.58 -9.19
N ALA A 31 12.32 9.93 -10.48
CA ALA A 31 11.33 9.57 -11.49
C ALA A 31 11.22 8.05 -11.65
N ASP A 32 12.36 7.35 -11.70
CA ASP A 32 12.41 5.90 -11.86
C ASP A 32 11.83 5.17 -10.64
N ASP A 33 12.11 5.65 -9.43
CA ASP A 33 11.58 5.07 -8.18
C ASP A 33 10.07 5.21 -8.09
N VAL A 34 9.54 6.39 -8.45
CA VAL A 34 8.09 6.65 -8.48
C VAL A 34 7.42 5.78 -9.55
N LEU A 35 8.03 5.64 -10.72
CA LEU A 35 7.51 4.78 -11.79
C LEU A 35 7.51 3.31 -11.37
N ALA A 36 8.60 2.83 -10.76
CA ALA A 36 8.70 1.47 -10.24
C ALA A 36 7.64 1.21 -9.15
N TYR A 37 7.39 2.18 -8.27
CA TYR A 37 6.34 2.09 -7.26
C TYR A 37 4.93 2.04 -7.88
N ALA A 38 4.66 2.88 -8.89
CA ALA A 38 3.40 2.86 -9.61
C ALA A 38 3.14 1.49 -10.28
N HIS A 39 4.16 0.88 -10.88
CA HIS A 39 4.06 -0.47 -11.44
C HIS A 39 3.78 -1.54 -10.38
N LYS A 40 4.37 -1.44 -9.18
CA LYS A 40 4.07 -2.35 -8.06
C LYS A 40 2.61 -2.21 -7.61
N LEU A 41 2.09 -0.98 -7.53
CA LEU A 41 0.68 -0.72 -7.26
C LEU A 41 -0.23 -1.33 -8.34
N ASP A 42 0.13 -1.16 -9.61
CA ASP A 42 -0.66 -1.69 -10.72
C ASP A 42 -0.75 -3.21 -10.72
N LYS A 43 0.34 -3.89 -10.32
CA LYS A 43 0.39 -5.35 -10.16
C LYS A 43 -0.27 -5.87 -8.90
N GLY A 44 -0.72 -4.99 -7.99
CA GLY A 44 -1.23 -5.39 -6.68
C GLY A 44 -0.14 -5.93 -5.73
N GLU A 45 1.14 -5.72 -6.04
CA GLU A 45 2.27 -6.20 -5.22
C GLU A 45 2.46 -5.38 -3.94
N ASN A 46 1.78 -4.25 -3.81
CA ASN A 46 1.86 -3.38 -2.63
C ASN A 46 1.04 -3.87 -1.43
N ASP A 47 0.50 -5.10 -1.49
CA ASP A 47 -0.28 -5.72 -0.41
C ASP A 47 0.56 -6.38 0.70
N ARG A 48 1.88 -6.50 0.53
CA ARG A 48 2.70 -7.13 1.58
C ARG A 48 2.80 -6.27 2.85
N SER A 49 3.00 -4.97 2.70
CA SER A 49 3.09 -4.06 3.85
C SER A 49 1.74 -3.90 4.55
N THR A 50 0.63 -3.85 3.81
CA THR A 50 -0.71 -3.70 4.38
C THR A 50 -1.13 -4.92 5.21
N VAL A 51 -0.86 -6.14 4.73
CA VAL A 51 -1.17 -7.36 5.47
C VAL A 51 -0.31 -7.47 6.73
N GLU A 52 1.00 -7.25 6.64
CA GLU A 52 1.90 -7.30 7.80
C GLU A 52 1.57 -6.21 8.84
N LEU A 53 1.24 -5.00 8.38
CA LEU A 53 0.77 -3.89 9.21
C LEU A 53 -0.57 -4.21 9.88
N ASP A 54 -1.56 -4.74 9.15
CA ASP A 54 -2.86 -5.13 9.70
C ASP A 54 -2.72 -6.22 10.75
N THR A 55 -1.78 -7.16 10.55
CA THR A 55 -1.50 -8.22 11.51
C THR A 55 -0.86 -7.67 12.78
N ALA A 56 0.10 -6.74 12.65
CA ALA A 56 0.70 -6.03 13.78
C ALA A 56 -0.33 -5.18 14.54
N ILE A 57 -1.19 -4.44 13.84
CA ILE A 57 -2.27 -3.64 14.43
C ILE A 57 -3.22 -4.54 15.23
N LYS A 58 -3.69 -5.67 14.65
CA LYS A 58 -4.53 -6.63 15.37
C LYS A 58 -3.90 -7.13 16.67
N MET A 59 -2.61 -7.48 16.64
CA MET A 59 -1.90 -7.95 17.84
C MET A 59 -1.80 -6.87 18.92
N LEU A 60 -1.55 -5.62 18.53
CA LEU A 60 -1.51 -4.49 19.46
C LEU A 60 -2.91 -4.21 20.04
N THR A 61 -3.95 -4.19 19.21
CA THR A 61 -5.33 -3.99 19.67
C THR A 61 -5.76 -5.08 20.65
N GLN A 62 -5.46 -6.35 20.36
CA GLN A 62 -5.72 -7.46 21.29
C GLN A 62 -4.97 -7.28 22.61
N SER A 63 -3.71 -6.86 22.56
CA SER A 63 -2.90 -6.61 23.76
C SER A 63 -3.48 -5.49 24.63
N LEU A 64 -4.08 -4.45 24.04
CA LEU A 64 -4.75 -3.36 24.77
C LEU A 64 -6.05 -3.80 25.47
N THR A 65 -6.69 -4.88 25.01
CA THR A 65 -7.91 -5.42 25.65
C THR A 65 -7.62 -6.33 26.84
N LEU A 66 -6.36 -6.70 27.08
CA LEU A 66 -6.00 -7.56 28.19
C LEU A 66 -6.06 -6.81 29.53
N PRO A 67 -6.55 -7.46 30.60
CA PRO A 67 -6.56 -6.87 31.94
C PRO A 67 -5.14 -6.60 32.44
N ALA A 68 -4.96 -5.57 33.27
CA ALA A 68 -3.66 -5.09 33.74
C ALA A 68 -2.82 -6.15 34.48
N ASN A 69 -3.46 -7.18 35.05
CA ASN A 69 -2.78 -8.32 35.67
C ASN A 69 -2.11 -9.30 34.67
N LYS A 70 -2.29 -9.10 33.36
CA LYS A 70 -1.66 -9.88 32.29
C LYS A 70 -0.51 -9.15 31.59
N GLY A 71 0.25 -8.33 32.33
CA GLY A 71 1.37 -7.55 31.79
C GLY A 71 2.41 -8.36 30.99
N GLY A 72 2.64 -9.64 31.35
CA GLY A 72 3.54 -10.53 30.60
C GLY A 72 3.03 -10.90 29.21
N ALA A 73 1.71 -11.12 29.06
CA ALA A 73 1.10 -11.41 27.78
C ALA A 73 1.06 -10.17 26.88
N ILE A 74 0.80 -8.99 27.47
CA ILE A 74 0.84 -7.70 26.77
C ILE A 74 2.23 -7.43 26.19
N LYS A 75 3.29 -7.60 26.99
CA LYS A 75 4.69 -7.44 26.52
C LYS A 75 5.03 -8.39 25.38
N THR A 76 4.57 -9.64 25.46
CA THR A 76 4.79 -10.65 24.41
C THR A 76 4.09 -10.26 23.10
N GLY A 77 2.86 -9.76 23.17
CA GLY A 77 2.11 -9.28 22.01
C GLY A 77 2.77 -8.06 21.34
N ILE A 78 3.21 -7.09 22.14
CA ILE A 78 3.94 -5.91 21.66
C ILE A 78 5.26 -6.33 20.98
N LYS A 79 6.02 -7.25 21.58
CA LYS A 79 7.29 -7.72 21.01
C LYS A 79 7.09 -8.37 19.63
N LYS A 80 6.08 -9.22 19.48
CA LYS A 80 5.75 -9.86 18.19
C LYS A 80 5.31 -8.86 17.13
N ALA A 81 4.52 -7.86 17.50
CA ALA A 81 4.13 -6.80 16.57
C ALA A 81 5.35 -5.98 16.11
N LEU A 82 6.27 -5.64 17.02
CA LEU A 82 7.51 -4.94 16.68
C LEU A 82 8.44 -5.75 15.77
N GLU A 83 8.53 -7.07 15.97
CA GLU A 83 9.32 -7.96 15.10
C GLU A 83 8.78 -8.02 13.66
N ILE A 84 7.47 -7.86 13.46
CA ILE A 84 6.85 -7.77 12.13
C ILE A 84 7.16 -6.41 11.50
N LEU A 85 7.01 -5.33 12.27
CA LEU A 85 7.29 -3.97 11.80
C LEU A 85 8.77 -3.72 11.48
N ALA A 86 9.68 -4.45 12.10
CA ALA A 86 11.13 -4.33 11.85
C ALA A 86 11.62 -5.16 10.65
N LYS A 87 10.78 -6.04 10.09
CA LYS A 87 11.11 -6.91 8.96
C LYS A 87 10.58 -6.40 7.61
N GLY A 88 9.53 -5.58 7.63
CA GLY A 88 9.01 -4.87 6.45
C GLY A 88 9.82 -3.63 6.12
#